data_AF-A6FZA4-F1
#
_entry.id   AF-A6FZA4-F1
#
_cell.length_a   1.000
_cell.length_b   1.000
_cell.length_c   1.000
_cell.angle_alpha   90.00
_cell.angle_beta   90.00
_cell.angle_gamma   90.00
#
_symmetry.space_group_name_H-M   'P 1'
#
loop_
_entity.id
_entity.type
_entity.pdbx_description
1 polymer ?
#
loop_
_entity_poly.entity_id
_entity_poly.type
_entity_poly.pdbx_seq_one_letter_code
_entity_poly.pdbx_strand_id
1 'polypeptide(L)'
;MTDENITKLGPLAALVGTWEGGSGADVAPDDRAETDRETRNSKYRERLVLEPIGRVDNHEQVLYGLEYFTMAWREGAPEDQPFHQENGYWLWDAANNQVLRCFIVPRGLTVLAGGTVEPDAKEWSIAADAGSETYGICSNKFLIEEFKTVRYELKITVHEDGSFSYFEDTQLAMKGREELFHHTDQNHLRRVSP
;
A
#
# COMPACT_ATOMS: atom_id res chain seq x y z
N MET A 1 -2.16 -9.11 -24.78
CA MET A 1 -1.10 -9.62 -23.89
C MET A 1 -1.64 -10.83 -23.17
N THR A 2 -1.37 -12.02 -23.68
CA THR A 2 -1.52 -13.26 -22.90
C THR A 2 -0.14 -13.62 -22.39
N ASP A 3 0.39 -12.79 -21.49
CA ASP A 3 1.51 -13.25 -20.68
C ASP A 3 0.93 -14.28 -19.72
N GLU A 4 1.39 -15.53 -19.83
CA GLU A 4 0.94 -16.63 -18.99
C GLU A 4 1.09 -16.27 -17.51
N ASN A 5 2.11 -15.49 -17.14
CA ASN A 5 2.34 -15.03 -15.78
C ASN A 5 1.20 -14.13 -15.27
N ILE A 6 0.64 -13.25 -16.12
CA ILE A 6 -0.44 -12.35 -15.70
C ILE A 6 -1.69 -13.13 -15.35
N THR A 7 -2.02 -14.17 -16.12
CA THR A 7 -3.22 -15.00 -15.86
C THR A 7 -3.14 -15.79 -14.55
N LYS A 8 -1.95 -15.92 -13.96
CA LYS A 8 -1.71 -16.63 -12.71
C LYS A 8 -1.68 -15.73 -11.49
N LEU A 9 -1.85 -14.41 -11.65
CA LEU A 9 -1.87 -13.43 -10.56
C LEU A 9 -3.19 -13.36 -9.77
N GLY A 10 -4.20 -14.14 -10.15
CA GLY A 10 -5.53 -14.08 -9.52
C GLY A 10 -6.10 -12.65 -9.52
N PRO A 11 -6.54 -12.11 -8.38
CA PRO A 11 -7.12 -10.76 -8.32
C PRO A 11 -6.11 -9.66 -8.68
N LEU A 12 -4.80 -9.91 -8.48
CA LEU A 12 -3.74 -8.93 -8.76
C LEU A 12 -3.51 -8.70 -10.27
N ALA A 13 -4.03 -9.58 -11.14
CA ALA A 13 -3.90 -9.41 -12.59
C ALA A 13 -4.47 -8.07 -13.09
N ALA A 14 -5.51 -7.57 -12.43
CA ALA A 14 -6.12 -6.28 -12.75
C ALA A 14 -5.21 -5.08 -12.43
N LEU A 15 -4.25 -5.23 -11.53
CA LEU A 15 -3.38 -4.17 -11.06
C LEU A 15 -2.11 -4.01 -11.91
N VAL A 16 -1.80 -4.96 -12.80
CA VAL A 16 -0.61 -4.89 -13.66
C VAL A 16 -0.57 -3.58 -14.46
N GLY A 17 0.56 -2.87 -14.41
CA GLY A 17 0.84 -1.70 -15.23
C GLY A 17 1.32 -0.49 -14.45
N THR A 18 1.37 0.63 -15.14
CA THR A 18 1.65 1.96 -14.55
C THR A 18 0.36 2.74 -14.37
N TRP A 19 0.23 3.38 -13.22
CA TRP A 19 -0.96 4.09 -12.79
C TRP A 19 -0.63 5.50 -12.30
N GLU A 20 -1.58 6.42 -12.54
CA GLU A 20 -1.53 7.78 -12.02
C GLU A 20 -2.87 8.17 -11.41
N GLY A 21 -2.83 8.92 -10.30
CA GLY A 21 -3.99 9.52 -9.65
C GLY A 21 -3.70 10.96 -9.27
N GLY A 22 -4.62 11.88 -9.57
CA GLY A 22 -4.41 13.32 -9.37
C GLY A 22 -5.26 13.93 -8.25
N SER A 23 -6.08 13.14 -7.57
CA SER A 23 -7.10 13.63 -6.63
C SER A 23 -7.05 12.93 -5.27
N GLY A 24 -5.87 12.45 -4.88
CA GLY A 24 -5.64 11.75 -3.63
C GLY A 24 -6.00 12.61 -2.43
N ALA A 25 -6.52 12.00 -1.37
CA ALA A 25 -6.79 12.65 -0.10
C ALA A 25 -5.98 11.96 0.99
N ASP A 26 -5.27 12.77 1.77
CA ASP A 26 -4.44 12.36 2.90
C ASP A 26 -4.91 13.06 4.18
N VAL A 27 -5.01 12.29 5.26
CA VAL A 27 -5.14 12.77 6.63
C VAL A 27 -3.93 12.27 7.42
N ALA A 28 -2.99 13.14 7.75
CA ALA A 28 -1.73 12.76 8.41
C ALA A 28 -1.40 13.69 9.59
N PRO A 29 -0.51 13.28 10.51
CA PRO A 29 0.13 14.22 11.42
C PRO A 29 0.91 15.27 10.64
N ASP A 30 0.71 16.54 10.95
CA ASP A 30 1.44 17.65 10.33
C ASP A 30 2.90 17.64 10.76
N ASP A 31 3.78 18.10 9.87
CA ASP A 31 5.23 18.15 10.02
C ASP A 31 5.76 19.60 10.06
N ARG A 32 4.87 20.59 9.97
CA ARG A 32 5.20 22.02 10.09
C ARG A 32 5.41 22.39 11.54
N ALA A 33 6.43 23.21 11.81
CA ALA A 33 6.84 23.57 13.16
C ALA A 33 5.71 24.21 13.99
N GLU A 34 4.81 24.95 13.36
CA GLU A 34 3.72 25.65 14.05
C GLU A 34 2.55 24.74 14.44
N THR A 35 2.40 23.62 13.75
CA THR A 35 1.27 22.68 13.88
C THR A 35 1.73 21.23 14.05
N ASP A 36 2.98 21.01 14.48
CA ASP A 36 3.60 19.69 14.59
C ASP A 36 2.68 18.72 15.33
N ARG A 37 2.43 17.56 14.72
CA ARG A 37 1.55 16.48 15.23
C ARG A 37 0.06 16.80 15.28
N GLU A 38 -0.38 17.98 14.86
CA GLU A 38 -1.80 18.26 14.63
C GLU A 38 -2.29 17.52 13.37
N THR A 39 -3.61 17.38 13.21
CA THR A 39 -4.18 16.75 12.02
C THR A 39 -4.09 17.68 10.83
N ARG A 40 -3.44 17.22 9.75
CA ARG A 40 -3.43 17.89 8.45
C ARG A 40 -4.23 17.10 7.44
N ASN A 41 -5.09 17.80 6.71
CA ASN A 41 -5.75 17.28 5.52
C ASN A 41 -5.02 17.83 4.30
N SER A 42 -4.71 16.99 3.33
CA SER A 42 -3.97 17.40 2.14
C SER A 42 -4.40 16.64 0.91
N LYS A 43 -4.16 17.25 -0.24
CA LYS A 43 -4.33 16.61 -1.54
C LYS A 43 -2.99 16.21 -2.11
N TYR A 44 -2.98 15.12 -2.86
CA TYR A 44 -1.77 14.64 -3.52
C TYR A 44 -2.09 14.03 -4.89
N ARG A 45 -1.05 13.99 -5.71
CA ARG A 45 -0.97 13.13 -6.88
C ARG A 45 0.01 12.00 -6.60
N GLU A 46 -0.17 10.88 -7.27
CA GLU A 46 0.73 9.74 -7.15
C GLU A 46 0.94 9.05 -8.48
N ARG A 47 2.04 8.29 -8.53
CA ARG A 47 2.36 7.40 -9.63
C ARG A 47 2.84 6.07 -9.08
N LEU A 48 2.19 5.01 -9.51
CA LEU A 48 2.40 3.63 -9.05
C LEU A 48 2.78 2.73 -10.24
N VAL A 49 3.84 1.95 -10.09
CA VAL A 49 4.28 0.92 -11.04
C VAL A 49 4.07 -0.44 -10.41
N LEU A 50 3.49 -1.37 -11.15
CA LEU A 50 3.19 -2.74 -10.74
C LEU A 50 3.60 -3.70 -11.86
N GLU A 51 4.82 -4.24 -11.77
CA GLU A 51 5.46 -5.06 -12.79
C GLU A 51 5.44 -6.55 -12.42
N PRO A 52 4.95 -7.45 -13.30
CA PRO A 52 4.94 -8.88 -13.01
C PRO A 52 6.36 -9.43 -12.83
N ILE A 53 6.60 -10.12 -11.72
CA ILE A 53 7.85 -10.85 -11.47
C ILE A 53 7.76 -12.34 -11.84
N GLY A 54 6.57 -12.80 -12.22
CA GLY A 54 6.32 -14.19 -12.57
C GLY A 54 6.22 -15.12 -11.35
N ARG A 55 6.54 -16.40 -11.58
CA ARG A 55 6.45 -17.48 -10.60
C ARG A 55 7.58 -17.39 -9.56
N VAL A 56 7.23 -17.56 -8.29
CA VAL A 56 8.16 -17.66 -7.15
C VAL A 56 7.90 -18.97 -6.41
N ASP A 57 8.90 -19.85 -6.37
CA ASP A 57 8.82 -21.16 -5.71
C ASP A 57 9.45 -21.11 -4.30
N ASN A 58 8.69 -21.52 -3.28
CA ASN A 58 9.11 -21.59 -1.87
C ASN A 58 8.73 -22.96 -1.30
N HIS A 59 9.51 -23.99 -1.64
CA HIS A 59 9.16 -25.40 -1.36
C HIS A 59 7.80 -25.78 -1.96
N GLU A 60 6.84 -26.23 -1.15
CA GLU A 60 5.49 -26.59 -1.60
C GLU A 60 4.62 -25.38 -1.95
N GLN A 61 5.03 -24.16 -1.58
CA GLN A 61 4.31 -22.93 -1.89
C GLN A 61 4.76 -22.37 -3.25
N VAL A 62 3.78 -21.98 -4.06
CA VAL A 62 3.99 -21.31 -5.35
C VAL A 62 3.24 -19.99 -5.34
N LEU A 63 3.97 -18.90 -5.53
CA LEU A 63 3.42 -17.55 -5.61
C LEU A 63 3.57 -17.00 -7.03
N TYR A 64 2.69 -16.06 -7.37
CA TYR A 64 2.90 -15.13 -8.48
C TYR A 64 2.85 -13.72 -7.95
N GLY A 65 3.68 -12.82 -8.47
CA GLY A 65 3.83 -11.51 -7.86
C GLY A 65 3.97 -10.34 -8.81
N LEU A 66 3.87 -9.15 -8.21
CA LEU A 66 4.19 -7.86 -8.79
C LEU A 66 5.31 -7.23 -7.94
N GLU A 67 6.39 -6.80 -8.56
CA GLU A 67 7.26 -5.78 -7.97
C GLU A 67 6.53 -4.44 -8.09
N TYR A 68 6.55 -3.64 -7.03
CA TYR A 68 5.90 -2.34 -7.07
C TYR A 68 6.75 -1.23 -6.50
N PHE A 69 6.49 -0.05 -7.03
CA PHE A 69 7.10 1.20 -6.63
C PHE A 69 6.08 2.32 -6.76
N THR A 70 5.88 3.11 -5.70
CA THR A 70 5.02 4.29 -5.73
C THR A 70 5.76 5.53 -5.24
N MET A 71 5.40 6.66 -5.81
CA MET A 71 5.78 7.98 -5.34
C MET A 71 4.55 8.87 -5.28
N ALA A 72 4.46 9.72 -4.27
CA ALA A 72 3.40 10.70 -4.11
C ALA A 72 3.96 12.10 -3.88
N TRP A 73 3.26 13.08 -4.44
CA TRP A 73 3.59 14.50 -4.38
C TRP A 73 2.39 15.26 -3.87
N ARG A 74 2.60 16.21 -2.96
CA ARG A 74 1.54 17.15 -2.56
C ARG A 74 1.03 17.87 -3.81
N GLU A 75 -0.25 18.22 -3.83
CA GLU A 75 -0.82 18.95 -4.97
C GLU A 75 -0.02 20.24 -5.23
N GLY A 76 0.43 20.42 -6.48
CA GLY A 76 1.27 21.55 -6.88
C GLY A 76 2.77 21.42 -6.56
N ALA A 77 3.22 20.35 -5.91
CA ALA A 77 4.64 20.15 -5.62
C ALA A 77 5.45 19.78 -6.89
N PRO A 78 6.70 20.26 -7.01
CA PRO A 78 7.63 19.88 -8.06
C PRO A 78 7.88 18.37 -8.15
N GLU A 79 8.20 17.87 -9.35
CA GLU A 79 8.45 16.43 -9.57
C GLU A 79 9.64 15.88 -8.78
N ASP A 80 10.65 16.70 -8.49
CA ASP A 80 11.83 16.32 -7.71
C ASP A 80 11.60 16.40 -6.19
N GLN A 81 10.36 16.64 -5.74
CA GLN A 81 10.01 16.78 -4.32
C GLN A 81 8.82 15.88 -3.93
N PRO A 82 8.95 14.54 -4.04
CA PRO A 82 7.97 13.64 -3.47
C PRO A 82 7.96 13.75 -1.94
N PHE A 83 6.78 13.65 -1.31
CA PHE A 83 6.67 13.59 0.15
C PHE A 83 6.56 12.15 0.66
N HIS A 84 6.18 11.21 -0.20
CA HIS A 84 6.11 9.79 0.11
C HIS A 84 6.69 8.97 -1.03
N GLN A 85 7.32 7.87 -0.66
CA GLN A 85 7.81 6.83 -1.55
C GLN A 85 7.72 5.51 -0.81
N GLU A 86 7.42 4.44 -1.52
CA GLU A 86 7.58 3.07 -1.00
C GLU A 86 7.71 2.07 -2.15
N ASN A 87 8.27 0.92 -1.82
CA ASN A 87 8.50 -0.15 -2.78
C ASN A 87 8.49 -1.52 -2.10
N GLY A 88 8.19 -2.55 -2.88
CA GLY A 88 8.09 -3.91 -2.38
C GLY A 88 7.40 -4.85 -3.35
N TYR A 89 6.63 -5.81 -2.82
CA TYR A 89 5.94 -6.83 -3.60
C TYR A 89 4.47 -6.96 -3.24
N TRP A 90 3.66 -7.21 -4.27
CA TRP A 90 2.38 -7.88 -4.12
C TRP A 90 2.53 -9.34 -4.51
N LEU A 91 1.97 -10.26 -3.74
CA LEU A 91 2.07 -11.70 -3.98
C LEU A 91 0.69 -12.35 -3.89
N TRP A 92 0.47 -13.33 -4.75
CA TRP A 92 -0.73 -14.15 -4.78
C TRP A 92 -0.37 -15.62 -4.54
N ASP A 93 -0.93 -16.18 -3.46
CA ASP A 93 -0.90 -17.62 -3.16
C ASP A 93 -2.25 -18.23 -3.57
N ALA A 94 -2.27 -18.83 -4.77
CA ALA A 94 -3.48 -19.44 -5.30
C ALA A 94 -3.94 -20.68 -4.53
N ALA A 95 -3.02 -21.40 -3.87
CA ALA A 95 -3.36 -22.61 -3.13
C ALA A 95 -4.08 -22.29 -1.82
N ASN A 96 -3.76 -21.15 -1.22
CA ASN A 96 -4.30 -20.72 0.07
C ASN A 96 -5.22 -19.51 -0.01
N ASN A 97 -5.55 -19.05 -1.23
CA ASN A 97 -6.34 -17.84 -1.47
C ASN A 97 -5.79 -16.60 -0.73
N GLN A 98 -4.47 -16.42 -0.68
CA GLN A 98 -3.86 -15.29 0.05
C GLN A 98 -3.35 -14.21 -0.90
N VAL A 99 -3.74 -12.96 -0.65
CA VAL A 99 -3.04 -11.78 -1.17
C VAL A 99 -2.11 -11.27 -0.08
N LEU A 100 -0.86 -10.97 -0.45
CA LEU A 100 0.14 -10.37 0.41
C LEU A 100 0.65 -9.06 -0.21
N ARG A 101 0.87 -8.04 0.61
CA ARG A 101 1.59 -6.80 0.26
C ARG A 101 2.73 -6.63 1.26
N CYS A 102 3.97 -6.70 0.78
CA CYS A 102 5.17 -6.51 1.59
C CYS A 102 5.93 -5.30 1.08
N PHE A 103 6.20 -4.31 1.95
CA PHE A 103 6.84 -3.08 1.51
C PHE A 103 7.68 -2.39 2.58
N ILE A 104 8.49 -1.45 2.10
CA ILE A 104 9.32 -0.57 2.92
C ILE A 104 9.03 0.89 2.57
N VAL A 105 9.03 1.73 3.61
CA VAL A 105 8.97 3.19 3.48
C VAL A 105 10.34 3.74 3.90
N PRO A 106 10.94 4.71 3.18
CA PRO A 106 12.28 5.24 3.43
C PRO A 106 12.38 6.11 4.70
N ARG A 107 11.51 5.84 5.68
CA ARG A 107 11.60 6.29 7.06
C ARG A 107 11.97 5.16 8.03
N GLY A 108 12.33 3.97 7.53
CA GLY A 108 12.67 2.81 8.37
C GLY A 108 11.44 2.13 8.98
N LEU A 109 10.41 1.93 8.15
CA LEU A 109 9.20 1.17 8.45
C LEU A 109 9.04 0.07 7.40
N THR A 110 8.64 -1.13 7.80
CA THR A 110 8.24 -2.21 6.90
C THR A 110 6.94 -2.85 7.36
N VAL A 111 6.15 -3.29 6.38
CA VAL A 111 4.82 -3.88 6.58
C VAL A 111 4.72 -5.14 5.73
N LEU A 112 4.24 -6.23 6.32
CA LEU A 112 3.71 -7.40 5.62
C LEU A 112 2.22 -7.49 5.95
N ALA A 113 1.38 -7.07 5.01
CA ALA A 113 -0.07 -7.18 5.12
C ALA A 113 -0.57 -8.37 4.31
N GLY A 114 -1.58 -9.06 4.84
CA GLY A 114 -2.18 -10.21 4.18
C GLY A 114 -3.69 -10.30 4.37
N GLY A 115 -4.34 -11.10 3.52
CA GLY A 115 -5.76 -11.35 3.60
C GLY A 115 -6.19 -12.51 2.69
N THR A 116 -7.31 -13.15 3.04
CA THR A 116 -7.93 -14.18 2.20
C THR A 116 -8.80 -13.52 1.15
N VAL A 117 -8.58 -13.83 -0.12
CA VAL A 117 -9.23 -13.18 -1.27
C VAL A 117 -9.61 -14.22 -2.30
N GLU A 118 -10.80 -14.10 -2.89
CA GLU A 118 -11.21 -14.99 -3.98
C GLU A 118 -10.42 -14.70 -5.27
N PRO A 119 -10.09 -15.73 -6.09
CA PRO A 119 -9.26 -15.56 -7.29
C PRO A 119 -9.77 -14.53 -8.31
N ASP A 120 -11.07 -14.27 -8.34
CA ASP A 120 -11.76 -13.35 -9.26
C ASP A 120 -12.30 -12.08 -8.57
N ALA A 121 -11.94 -11.86 -7.31
CA ALA A 121 -12.40 -10.71 -6.52
C ALA A 121 -12.10 -9.37 -7.21
N LYS A 122 -13.10 -8.48 -7.17
CA LYS A 122 -12.97 -7.07 -7.58
C LYS A 122 -12.83 -6.11 -6.42
N GLU A 123 -13.04 -6.61 -5.21
CA GLU A 123 -12.83 -5.87 -3.98
C GLU A 123 -12.21 -6.80 -2.95
N TRP A 124 -11.19 -6.33 -2.26
CA TRP A 124 -10.56 -7.09 -1.18
C TRP A 124 -9.92 -6.17 -0.16
N SER A 125 -9.69 -6.74 1.03
CA SER A 125 -8.98 -6.06 2.11
C SER A 125 -7.83 -6.92 2.63
N ILE A 126 -6.75 -6.28 3.01
CA ILE A 126 -5.60 -6.89 3.69
C ILE A 126 -5.25 -6.06 4.92
N ALA A 127 -4.60 -6.69 5.90
CA ALA A 127 -4.18 -6.00 7.12
C ALA A 127 -2.86 -6.53 7.67
N ALA A 128 -2.22 -5.73 8.51
CA ALA A 128 -1.07 -6.10 9.32
C ALA A 128 -1.21 -5.53 10.74
N ASP A 129 -0.63 -6.22 11.72
CA ASP A 129 -0.64 -5.83 13.13
C ASP A 129 0.78 -5.81 13.70
N ALA A 130 1.11 -4.78 14.47
CA ALA A 130 2.39 -4.71 15.14
C ALA A 130 2.56 -5.85 16.14
N GLY A 131 3.66 -6.61 16.03
CA GLY A 131 3.96 -7.76 16.88
C GLY A 131 3.40 -9.10 16.38
N SER A 132 2.68 -9.12 15.25
CA SER A 132 2.27 -10.37 14.59
C SER A 132 3.47 -11.06 13.93
N GLU A 133 3.52 -12.39 14.05
CA GLU A 133 4.50 -13.24 13.35
C GLU A 133 4.09 -13.57 11.91
N THR A 134 2.81 -13.39 11.55
CA THR A 134 2.28 -13.73 10.23
C THR A 134 2.17 -12.50 9.33
N TYR A 135 1.46 -11.47 9.79
CA TYR A 135 1.22 -10.22 9.07
C TYR A 135 1.63 -9.06 9.96
N GLY A 136 2.94 -8.77 9.94
CA GLY A 136 3.63 -7.94 10.92
C GLY A 136 4.04 -6.56 10.43
N ILE A 137 4.35 -5.70 11.40
CA ILE A 137 4.87 -4.34 11.19
C ILE A 137 6.13 -4.17 12.03
N CYS A 138 7.21 -3.69 11.42
CA CYS A 138 8.47 -3.38 12.09
C CYS A 138 8.88 -1.94 11.82
N SER A 139 9.25 -1.22 12.88
CA SER A 139 9.57 0.21 12.82
C SER A 139 10.91 0.49 13.49
N ASN A 140 11.58 1.57 13.09
CA ASN A 140 12.77 2.06 13.77
C ASN A 140 12.44 2.57 15.20
N LYS A 141 13.50 2.79 16.01
CA LYS A 141 13.38 3.21 17.42
C LYS A 141 12.54 4.47 17.63
N PHE A 142 12.75 5.49 16.79
CA PHE A 142 12.02 6.75 16.89
C PHE A 142 10.53 6.54 16.62
N LEU A 143 10.18 5.76 15.60
CA LEU A 143 8.77 5.46 15.30
C LEU A 143 8.11 4.66 16.41
N ILE A 144 8.81 3.71 17.03
CA ILE A 144 8.28 2.97 18.18
C ILE A 144 7.94 3.90 19.36
N GLU A 145 8.74 4.94 19.58
CA GLU A 145 8.53 5.88 20.69
C GLU A 145 7.48 6.96 20.36
N GLU A 146 7.52 7.50 19.14
CA GLU A 146 6.84 8.76 18.82
C GLU A 146 5.57 8.58 17.98
N PHE A 147 5.58 7.63 17.04
CA PHE A 147 4.53 7.42 16.02
C PHE A 147 4.38 5.93 15.71
N LYS A 148 4.06 5.11 16.72
CA LYS A 148 4.05 3.66 16.55
C LYS A 148 2.88 3.26 15.66
N THR A 149 3.15 2.75 14.47
CA THR A 149 2.14 2.05 13.68
C THR A 149 1.73 0.78 14.43
N VAL A 150 0.47 0.71 14.85
CA VAL A 150 -0.08 -0.45 15.57
C VAL A 150 -0.84 -1.38 14.65
N ARG A 151 -1.46 -0.83 13.60
CA ARG A 151 -2.23 -1.56 12.62
C ARG A 151 -2.17 -0.85 11.27
N TYR A 152 -2.25 -1.64 10.21
CA TYR A 152 -2.35 -1.20 8.84
C TYR A 152 -3.52 -1.94 8.20
N GLU A 153 -4.40 -1.21 7.52
CA GLU A 153 -5.48 -1.76 6.72
C GLU A 153 -5.46 -1.15 5.33
N LEU A 154 -5.77 -1.98 4.33
CA LEU A 154 -5.92 -1.54 2.96
C LEU A 154 -7.12 -2.23 2.35
N LYS A 155 -7.95 -1.46 1.68
CA LYS A 155 -9.02 -1.92 0.82
C LYS A 155 -8.72 -1.53 -0.62
N ILE A 156 -8.84 -2.46 -1.55
CA ILE A 156 -8.76 -2.23 -2.99
C ILE A 156 -10.13 -2.47 -3.62
N THR A 157 -10.50 -1.62 -4.57
CA THR A 157 -11.68 -1.81 -5.43
C THR A 157 -11.27 -1.61 -6.89
N VAL A 158 -11.41 -2.65 -7.70
CA VAL A 158 -11.20 -2.63 -9.15
C VAL A 158 -12.51 -2.29 -9.85
N HIS A 159 -12.48 -1.27 -10.71
CA HIS A 159 -13.66 -0.75 -11.38
C HIS A 159 -13.84 -1.36 -12.78
N GLU A 160 -15.05 -1.25 -13.32
CA GLU A 160 -15.41 -1.81 -14.64
C GLU A 160 -14.65 -1.17 -15.80
N ASP A 161 -14.25 0.10 -15.66
CA ASP A 161 -13.47 0.84 -16.66
C ASP A 161 -11.97 0.50 -16.66
N GLY A 162 -11.56 -0.45 -15.81
CA GLY A 162 -10.18 -0.90 -15.66
C GLY A 162 -9.33 0.03 -14.78
N SER A 163 -9.91 1.06 -14.15
CA SER A 163 -9.29 1.80 -13.06
C SER A 163 -9.35 1.00 -11.74
N PHE A 164 -8.63 1.46 -10.71
CA PHE A 164 -8.88 0.98 -9.36
C PHE A 164 -8.77 2.10 -8.33
N SER A 165 -9.43 1.90 -7.20
CA SER A 165 -9.33 2.77 -6.03
C SER A 165 -8.79 2.01 -4.84
N TYR A 166 -8.20 2.74 -3.91
CA TYR A 166 -7.87 2.21 -2.61
C TYR A 166 -8.31 3.14 -1.48
N PHE A 167 -8.48 2.53 -0.31
CA PHE A 167 -8.56 3.22 0.96
C PHE A 167 -7.59 2.54 1.92
N GLU A 168 -6.68 3.30 2.49
CA GLU A 168 -5.64 2.86 3.42
C GLU A 168 -5.86 3.54 4.77
N ASP A 169 -5.75 2.78 5.87
CA ASP A 169 -5.77 3.29 7.24
C ASP A 169 -4.56 2.76 8.00
N THR A 170 -3.58 3.64 8.20
CA THR A 170 -2.41 3.41 9.04
C THR A 170 -2.69 3.96 10.43
N GLN A 171 -2.89 3.08 11.40
CA GLN A 171 -3.26 3.46 12.76
C GLN A 171 -2.01 3.69 13.60
N LEU A 172 -1.87 4.90 14.13
CA LEU A 172 -0.70 5.36 14.88
C LEU A 172 -1.03 5.58 16.36
N ALA A 173 -0.27 4.93 17.23
CA ALA A 173 -0.15 5.35 18.63
C ALA A 173 0.89 6.46 18.72
N MET A 174 0.42 7.70 18.91
CA MET A 174 1.26 8.89 18.97
C MET A 174 1.59 9.26 20.42
N LYS A 175 2.85 9.59 20.70
CA LYS A 175 3.27 10.02 22.04
C LYS A 175 2.49 11.25 22.48
N GLY A 176 1.93 11.19 23.69
CA GLY A 176 1.13 12.28 24.27
C GLY A 176 -0.33 12.31 23.82
N ARG A 177 -0.80 11.34 23.03
CA ARG A 177 -2.21 11.20 22.62
C ARG A 177 -2.78 9.88 23.15
N GLU A 178 -3.97 9.93 23.74
CA GLU A 178 -4.65 8.74 24.27
C GLU A 178 -5.29 7.90 23.16
N GLU A 179 -6.00 8.58 22.25
CA GLU A 179 -6.67 7.94 21.11
C GLU A 179 -5.70 7.64 19.96
N LEU A 180 -5.94 6.55 19.24
CA LEU A 180 -5.22 6.28 18.00
C LEU A 180 -5.44 7.41 16.98
N PHE A 181 -4.39 7.73 16.23
CA PHE A 181 -4.48 8.58 15.07
C PHE A 181 -4.67 7.70 13.83
N HIS A 182 -5.73 7.95 13.07
CA HIS A 182 -5.98 7.29 11.80
C HIS A 182 -5.33 8.09 10.68
N HIS A 183 -4.18 7.63 10.21
CA HIS A 183 -3.52 8.19 9.05
C HIS A 183 -4.11 7.53 7.80
N THR A 184 -5.01 8.24 7.14
CA THR A 184 -5.81 7.67 6.04
C THR A 184 -5.44 8.26 4.70
N ASP A 185 -5.28 7.39 3.71
CA ASP A 185 -5.00 7.73 2.34
C ASP A 185 -6.02 7.10 1.41
N GLN A 186 -6.47 7.83 0.40
CA GLN A 186 -7.30 7.28 -0.67
C GLN A 186 -7.08 7.97 -1.99
N ASN A 187 -7.13 7.20 -3.07
CA ASN A 187 -7.07 7.73 -4.42
C ASN A 187 -7.83 6.86 -5.43
N HIS A 188 -8.01 7.41 -6.62
CA HIS A 188 -8.54 6.71 -7.79
C HIS A 188 -7.50 6.77 -8.90
N LEU A 189 -7.06 5.60 -9.34
CA LEU A 189 -5.90 5.40 -10.19
C LEU A 189 -6.31 4.98 -11.59
N ARG A 190 -5.79 5.70 -12.59
CA ARG A 190 -5.99 5.38 -14.01
C ARG A 190 -4.70 4.85 -14.60
N ARG A 191 -4.84 3.80 -15.42
CA ARG A 191 -3.69 3.18 -16.09
C ARG A 191 -3.17 4.11 -17.19
N VAL A 192 -1.87 4.35 -17.20
CA VAL A 192 -1.18 5.17 -18.22
C VAL A 192 -0.22 4.33 -19.08
N SER A 193 0.21 3.17 -18.60
CA SER A 193 0.92 2.15 -19.38
C SER A 193 0.49 0.75 -18.93
N PRO A 194 0.37 -0.23 -19.84
CA PRO A 194 0.31 -1.64 -19.48
C PRO A 194 1.58 -2.11 -18.77
#